data_AF-W9CL60-F1
#
_entry.id   AF-W9CL60-F1
#
_cell.length_a   1.000
_cell.length_b   1.000
_cell.length_c   1.000
_cell.angle_alpha   90.00
_cell.angle_beta   90.00
_cell.angle_gamma   90.00
#
_symmetry.space_group_name_H-M   'P 1'
#
loop_
_entity.id
_entity.type
_entity.pdbx_description
1 polymer ?
#
loop_
_entity_poly.entity_id
_entity_poly.type
_entity_poly.pdbx_seq_one_letter_code
_entity_poly.pdbx_strand_id
1 'polypeptide(L)'
;MAPRTSSRVAIEEDEFPLLTTNGLTIRKTLGDGNCLFRALSDQLYGHDENHLGIRREVVEYMRTHPDEFKPFFSVGPQRRYPKRRGAAAGHVDTQEASDTELEKVFQAHLKKMSRPREWGTQSEVTAFVKAFKVDVTVWCPTWKTTLHAVNGRYSRNQSHIAFNGDACHYSSVRNVNGPFYGLPAITYVDEESRIDLLRKTKTTKQRKTLAGSPAVVLSGTKSKLTVRSKQTRSSEDRREHPNWTTKREER
;
A
#
# COMPACT_ATOMS: atom_id res chain seq x y z
N MET A 1 -18.35 59.88 1.28
CA MET A 1 -17.35 58.86 0.88
C MET A 1 -18.02 57.50 0.94
N ALA A 2 -18.04 56.72 -0.14
CA ALA A 2 -18.54 55.35 -0.10
C ALA A 2 -17.41 54.40 0.37
N PRO A 3 -17.68 53.41 1.23
CA PRO A 3 -16.67 52.46 1.66
C PRO A 3 -16.30 51.51 0.51
N ARG A 4 -15.01 51.44 0.15
CA ARG A 4 -14.51 50.42 -0.78
C ARG A 4 -14.35 49.09 -0.04
N THR A 5 -15.36 48.23 -0.12
CA THR A 5 -15.25 46.82 0.29
C THR A 5 -14.34 46.06 -0.68
N SER A 6 -13.04 46.08 -0.41
CA SER A 6 -12.05 45.26 -1.11
C SER A 6 -12.16 43.80 -0.66
N SER A 7 -13.13 43.06 -1.20
CA SER A 7 -13.20 41.61 -1.06
C SER A 7 -12.04 40.97 -1.84
N ARG A 8 -10.85 40.96 -1.24
CA ARG A 8 -9.80 40.02 -1.63
C ARG A 8 -10.36 38.64 -1.33
N VAL A 9 -10.80 37.93 -2.37
CA VAL A 9 -10.97 36.48 -2.32
C VAL A 9 -9.60 35.94 -1.94
N ALA A 10 -9.47 35.40 -0.74
CA ALA A 10 -8.32 34.62 -0.38
C ALA A 10 -8.32 33.41 -1.30
N ILE A 11 -7.33 33.32 -2.19
CA ILE A 11 -7.07 32.07 -2.90
C ILE A 11 -6.57 31.13 -1.80
N GLU A 12 -7.40 30.17 -1.40
CA GLU A 12 -6.95 29.10 -0.52
C GLU A 12 -5.82 28.37 -1.26
N GLU A 13 -4.62 28.40 -0.68
CA GLU A 13 -3.47 27.69 -1.26
C GLU A 13 -3.78 26.20 -1.25
N ASP A 14 -3.62 25.54 -2.41
CA ASP A 14 -3.87 24.11 -2.53
C ASP A 14 -2.93 23.34 -1.60
N GLU A 15 -3.50 22.63 -0.63
CA GLU A 15 -2.79 21.80 0.35
C GLU A 15 -2.02 20.65 -0.34
N PHE A 16 -2.51 20.18 -1.49
CA PHE A 16 -1.95 19.06 -2.24
C PHE A 16 -2.00 19.29 -3.76
N PRO A 17 -1.21 20.24 -4.32
CA PRO A 17 -1.20 20.54 -5.74
C PRO A 17 -0.81 19.33 -6.60
N LEU A 18 -0.02 18.41 -6.04
CA LEU A 18 0.33 17.15 -6.68
C LEU A 18 -0.87 16.18 -6.81
N LEU A 19 -1.89 16.27 -5.95
CA LEU A 19 -3.15 15.52 -6.15
C LEU A 19 -4.02 16.17 -7.23
N THR A 20 -4.23 17.48 -7.15
CA THR A 20 -5.06 18.25 -8.08
C THR A 20 -4.59 18.09 -9.53
N THR A 21 -3.27 18.18 -9.76
CA THR A 21 -2.65 17.98 -11.08
C THR A 21 -2.81 16.55 -11.64
N ASN A 22 -3.11 15.57 -10.79
CA ASN A 22 -3.33 14.18 -11.18
C ASN A 22 -4.83 13.78 -11.17
N GLY A 23 -5.75 14.75 -11.06
CA GLY A 23 -7.20 14.50 -11.02
C GLY A 23 -7.68 13.85 -9.72
N LEU A 24 -6.89 13.98 -8.65
CA LEU A 24 -7.17 13.42 -7.32
C LEU A 24 -7.52 14.54 -6.34
N THR A 25 -8.16 14.17 -5.23
CA THR A 25 -8.52 15.08 -4.14
C THR A 25 -8.47 14.36 -2.78
N ILE A 26 -8.42 15.12 -1.69
CA ILE A 26 -8.43 14.58 -0.33
C ILE A 26 -9.86 14.34 0.17
N ARG A 27 -10.11 13.16 0.74
CA ARG A 27 -11.21 12.93 1.68
C ARG A 27 -10.64 13.06 3.10
N LYS A 28 -10.85 14.23 3.71
CA LYS A 28 -10.37 14.56 5.06
C LYS A 28 -10.88 13.51 6.07
N THR A 29 -9.98 12.93 6.85
CA THR A 29 -10.33 12.04 7.97
C THR A 29 -10.42 12.82 9.28
N LEU A 30 -11.07 12.24 10.29
CA LEU A 30 -11.15 12.83 11.63
C LEU A 30 -9.75 12.92 12.29
N GLY A 31 -9.40 14.09 12.79
CA GLY A 31 -8.16 14.36 13.54
C GLY A 31 -8.16 13.81 14.97
N ASP A 32 -8.61 12.57 15.18
CA ASP A 32 -8.72 11.93 16.50
C ASP A 32 -7.47 11.15 16.93
N GLY A 33 -6.44 11.08 16.09
CA GLY A 33 -5.25 10.23 16.25
C GLY A 33 -5.39 8.83 15.64
N ASN A 34 -6.52 8.50 15.01
CA ASN A 34 -6.69 7.30 14.18
C ASN A 34 -6.58 7.59 12.68
N CYS A 35 -6.23 8.82 12.29
CA CYS A 35 -6.27 9.33 10.92
C CYS A 35 -5.62 8.41 9.87
N LEU A 36 -4.44 7.83 10.17
CA LEU A 36 -3.80 6.84 9.30
C LEU A 36 -4.72 5.64 9.03
N PHE A 37 -5.20 4.98 10.08
CA PHE A 37 -6.04 3.80 9.96
C PHE A 37 -7.45 4.10 9.40
N ARG A 38 -7.96 5.31 9.63
CA ARG A 38 -9.20 5.82 9.00
C ARG A 38 -9.00 6.00 7.50
N ALA A 39 -7.88 6.59 7.07
CA ALA A 39 -7.55 6.74 5.65
C ALA A 39 -7.38 5.38 4.96
N LEU A 40 -6.66 4.44 5.59
CA LEU A 40 -6.49 3.07 5.09
C LEU A 40 -7.82 2.29 5.04
N SER A 41 -8.71 2.49 6.02
CA SER A 41 -10.07 1.91 6.00
C SER A 41 -10.90 2.46 4.84
N ASP A 42 -10.85 3.77 4.59
CA ASP A 42 -11.53 4.36 3.43
C ASP A 42 -11.02 3.80 2.10
N GLN A 43 -9.71 3.51 2.00
CA GLN A 43 -9.12 2.89 0.82
C GLN A 43 -9.55 1.43 0.62
N LEU A 44 -9.55 0.61 1.68
CA LEU A 44 -9.91 -0.81 1.60
C LEU A 44 -11.41 -1.07 1.47
N TYR A 45 -12.23 -0.28 2.14
CA TYR A 45 -13.66 -0.57 2.35
C TYR A 45 -14.59 0.54 1.85
N GLY A 46 -14.07 1.76 1.62
CA GLY A 46 -14.88 2.91 1.21
C GLY A 46 -15.54 3.68 2.35
N HIS A 47 -15.25 3.32 3.59
CA HIS A 47 -15.69 3.95 4.84
C HIS A 47 -14.60 3.78 5.91
N ASP A 48 -14.56 4.64 6.94
CA ASP A 48 -13.44 4.68 7.89
C ASP A 48 -13.67 3.87 9.18
N GLU A 49 -14.77 3.13 9.28
CA GLU A 49 -15.23 2.46 10.52
C GLU A 49 -14.36 1.27 10.93
N ASN A 50 -13.72 0.57 9.97
CA ASN A 50 -12.88 -0.60 10.24
C ASN A 50 -11.47 -0.24 10.77
N HIS A 51 -11.20 1.05 11.04
CA HIS A 51 -9.87 1.55 11.43
C HIS A 51 -9.25 0.85 12.66
N LEU A 52 -10.06 0.41 13.63
CA LEU A 52 -9.57 -0.34 14.80
C LEU A 52 -9.19 -1.79 14.46
N GLY A 53 -9.86 -2.41 13.48
CA GLY A 53 -9.49 -3.73 12.96
C GLY A 53 -8.14 -3.67 12.26
N ILE A 54 -7.96 -2.70 11.36
CA ILE A 54 -6.69 -2.47 10.66
C ILE A 54 -5.55 -2.19 11.66
N ARG A 55 -5.77 -1.32 12.67
CA ARG A 55 -4.77 -1.06 13.72
C ARG A 55 -4.30 -2.34 14.41
N ARG A 56 -5.24 -3.22 14.77
CA ARG A 56 -4.93 -4.50 15.42
C ARG A 56 -4.12 -5.43 14.51
N GLU A 57 -4.51 -5.57 13.26
CA GLU A 57 -3.81 -6.42 12.27
C GLU A 57 -2.41 -5.90 11.94
N VAL A 58 -2.25 -4.58 11.79
CA VAL A 58 -0.93 -3.93 11.60
C VAL A 58 -0.02 -4.19 12.80
N VAL A 59 -0.51 -4.00 14.02
CA VAL A 59 0.27 -4.22 15.25
C VAL A 59 0.59 -5.71 15.47
N GLU A 60 -0.29 -6.64 15.05
CA GLU A 60 -0.02 -8.08 15.08
C GLU A 60 1.00 -8.51 14.03
N TYR A 61 0.95 -7.93 12.81
CA TYR A 61 1.97 -8.16 11.79
C TYR A 61 3.36 -7.74 12.28
N MET A 62 3.47 -6.55 12.88
CA MET A 62 4.73 -6.07 13.46
C MET A 62 5.22 -7.00 14.58
N ARG A 63 4.33 -7.44 15.48
CA ARG A 63 4.65 -8.37 16.58
C ARG A 63 5.20 -9.71 16.09
N THR A 64 4.67 -10.22 14.99
CA THR A 64 5.04 -11.54 14.43
C THR A 64 6.25 -11.49 13.50
N HIS A 65 6.68 -10.30 13.07
CA HIS A 65 7.82 -10.09 12.18
C HIS A 65 8.82 -9.05 12.76
N PRO A 66 9.26 -9.20 14.03
CA PRO A 66 9.98 -8.15 14.76
C PRO A 66 11.25 -7.69 14.04
N ASP A 67 12.00 -8.61 13.42
CA ASP A 67 13.27 -8.34 12.74
C ASP A 67 13.11 -7.40 11.53
N GLU A 68 11.92 -7.35 10.92
CA GLU A 68 11.62 -6.41 9.85
C GLU A 68 11.36 -4.98 10.34
N PHE A 69 10.96 -4.82 11.61
CA PHE A 69 10.49 -3.54 12.16
C PHE A 69 11.41 -2.94 13.22
N LYS A 70 12.15 -3.75 13.99
CA LYS A 70 13.20 -3.32 14.92
C LYS A 70 14.15 -2.26 14.31
N PRO A 71 14.61 -2.36 13.04
CA PRO A 71 15.51 -1.35 12.45
C PRO A 71 14.92 0.06 12.30
N PHE A 72 13.59 0.26 12.41
CA PHE A 72 12.99 1.60 12.44
C PHE A 72 13.13 2.31 13.80
N PHE A 73 13.57 1.59 14.84
CA PHE A 73 13.71 2.11 16.20
C PHE A 73 15.18 2.30 16.55
N SER A 74 15.45 3.23 17.48
CA SER A 74 16.82 3.49 17.96
C SER A 74 16.82 3.66 19.46
N VAL A 75 17.78 3.01 20.12
CA VAL A 75 18.05 3.15 21.55
C VAL A 75 18.74 4.51 21.79
N GLY A 76 18.39 5.18 22.90
CA GLY A 76 18.93 6.50 23.26
C GLY A 76 17.94 7.66 23.11
N PRO A 77 18.39 8.91 23.32
CA PRO A 77 17.52 10.09 23.38
C PRO A 77 16.91 10.42 22.01
N GLN A 78 15.67 9.97 21.81
CA GLN A 78 14.83 10.27 20.66
C GLN A 78 14.62 11.79 20.51
N ARG A 79 15.43 12.43 19.65
CA ARG A 79 15.33 13.85 19.33
C ARG A 79 14.07 14.11 18.52
N ARG A 80 12.97 14.40 19.21
CA ARG A 80 11.74 14.92 18.61
C ARG A 80 12.02 16.29 17.97
N TYR A 81 12.21 16.27 16.65
CA TYR A 81 12.50 17.42 15.78
C TYR A 81 13.89 18.07 16.00
N PRO A 82 14.66 18.37 14.93
CA PRO A 82 15.95 19.02 15.06
C PRO A 82 15.79 20.50 15.46
N LYS A 83 16.08 20.82 16.73
CA LYS A 83 16.39 22.22 17.10
C LYS A 83 17.63 22.70 16.34
N ARG A 84 17.62 23.98 15.95
CA ARG A 84 18.66 24.63 15.14
C ARG A 84 20.06 24.45 15.75
N ARG A 85 21.08 24.45 14.87
CA ARG A 85 22.51 24.14 15.13
C ARG A 85 23.04 24.66 16.48
N GLY A 86 23.83 23.85 17.19
CA GLY A 86 24.58 24.34 18.35
C GLY A 86 25.08 23.32 19.40
N ALA A 87 24.85 22.01 19.24
CA ALA A 87 25.34 21.01 20.19
C ALA A 87 26.44 20.14 19.55
N ALA A 88 27.62 20.09 20.18
CA ALA A 88 28.72 19.23 19.77
C ALA A 88 28.29 17.75 19.77
N ALA A 89 28.81 16.97 18.81
CA ALA A 89 28.63 15.53 18.80
C ALA A 89 29.49 14.92 19.91
N GLY A 90 28.85 14.50 21.00
CA GLY A 90 29.51 13.69 22.02
C GLY A 90 29.93 12.35 21.42
N HIS A 91 31.03 11.78 21.96
CA HIS A 91 31.49 10.45 21.61
C HIS A 91 30.38 9.42 21.89
N VAL A 92 30.07 8.58 20.91
CA VAL A 92 29.07 7.51 21.04
C VAL A 92 29.84 6.19 21.12
N ASP A 93 29.72 5.48 22.24
CA ASP A 93 30.22 4.11 22.34
C ASP A 93 29.48 3.23 21.31
N THR A 94 30.24 2.65 20.39
CA THR A 94 29.69 2.12 19.11
C THR A 94 29.87 0.60 19.02
N GLN A 95 29.24 -0.14 19.93
CA GLN A 95 28.88 -1.56 19.76
C GLN A 95 27.78 -1.89 20.78
N GLU A 96 26.70 -2.53 20.33
CA GLU A 96 25.63 -3.07 21.20
C GLU A 96 24.99 -2.08 22.21
N ALA A 97 24.27 -1.07 21.69
CA ALA A 97 23.03 -0.71 22.38
C ALA A 97 22.13 -1.96 22.35
N SER A 98 22.15 -2.74 23.45
CA SER A 98 21.87 -4.18 23.39
C SER A 98 20.56 -4.51 22.66
N ASP A 99 20.52 -5.63 21.92
CA ASP A 99 19.27 -6.07 21.26
C ASP A 99 18.11 -6.20 22.27
N THR A 100 18.41 -6.49 23.54
CA THR A 100 17.42 -6.49 24.63
C THR A 100 16.78 -5.11 24.90
N GLU A 101 17.49 -4.01 24.64
CA GLU A 101 16.96 -2.65 24.80
C GLU A 101 16.22 -2.20 23.55
N LEU A 102 16.68 -2.59 22.35
CA LEU A 102 15.91 -2.41 21.12
C LEU A 102 14.58 -3.18 21.18
N GLU A 103 14.58 -4.41 21.69
CA GLU A 103 13.39 -5.22 21.99
C GLU A 103 12.47 -4.51 22.99
N LYS A 104 12.99 -3.97 24.10
CA LYS A 104 12.19 -3.19 25.06
C LYS A 104 11.52 -1.97 24.41
N VAL A 105 12.26 -1.21 23.60
CA VAL A 105 11.72 -0.05 22.86
C VAL A 105 10.64 -0.50 21.88
N PHE A 106 10.88 -1.58 21.13
CA PHE A 106 9.94 -2.15 20.17
C PHE A 106 8.64 -2.64 20.84
N GLN A 107 8.74 -3.42 21.92
CA GLN A 107 7.56 -3.88 22.67
C GLN A 107 6.80 -2.72 23.33
N ALA A 108 7.51 -1.70 23.83
CA ALA A 108 6.88 -0.48 24.35
C ALA A 108 6.13 0.27 23.23
N HIS A 109 6.69 0.34 22.02
CA HIS A 109 5.99 0.89 20.84
C HIS A 109 4.74 0.08 20.52
N LEU A 110 4.82 -1.25 20.36
CA LEU A 110 3.65 -2.09 20.05
C LEU A 110 2.53 -1.96 21.10
N LYS A 111 2.89 -1.87 22.39
CA LYS A 111 1.95 -1.64 23.51
C LYS A 111 1.32 -0.25 23.47
N LYS A 112 2.01 0.75 22.92
CA LYS A 112 1.46 2.10 22.69
C LYS A 112 0.57 2.13 21.45
N MET A 113 1.07 1.60 20.34
CA MET A 113 0.45 1.58 19.01
C MET A 113 -0.88 0.81 18.98
N SER A 114 -1.03 -0.23 19.82
CA SER A 114 -2.28 -0.97 20.00
C SER A 114 -3.41 -0.14 20.61
N ARG A 115 -3.11 0.96 21.32
CA ARG A 115 -4.12 1.85 21.90
C ARG A 115 -4.82 2.63 20.79
N PRO A 116 -6.16 2.74 20.80
CA PRO A 116 -6.85 3.70 19.95
C PRO A 116 -6.27 5.11 20.10
N ARG A 117 -6.31 5.90 19.03
CA ARG A 117 -5.83 7.29 18.96
C ARG A 117 -4.31 7.49 19.05
N GLU A 118 -3.52 6.43 19.19
CA GLU A 118 -2.06 6.54 19.04
C GLU A 118 -1.69 6.77 17.56
N TRP A 119 -0.81 7.73 17.30
CA TRP A 119 -0.45 8.16 15.95
C TRP A 119 0.42 7.12 15.24
N GLY A 120 0.06 6.80 13.99
CA GLY A 120 0.86 5.91 13.15
C GLY A 120 1.92 6.65 12.34
N THR A 121 3.00 5.93 12.03
CA THR A 121 4.18 6.41 11.30
C THR A 121 4.40 5.60 10.02
N GLN A 122 5.53 5.82 9.34
CA GLN A 122 5.92 5.03 8.17
C GLN A 122 6.13 3.53 8.49
N SER A 123 6.47 3.14 9.72
CA SER A 123 6.55 1.71 10.09
C SER A 123 5.19 1.04 10.03
N GLU A 124 4.13 1.70 10.50
CA GLU A 124 2.75 1.19 10.43
C GLU A 124 2.24 1.13 8.99
N VAL A 125 2.62 2.08 8.12
CA VAL A 125 2.32 1.99 6.67
C VAL A 125 3.04 0.79 6.05
N THR A 126 4.30 0.57 6.39
CA THR A 126 5.10 -0.56 5.88
C THR A 126 4.51 -1.91 6.33
N ALA A 127 4.11 -2.00 7.60
CA ALA A 127 3.43 -3.16 8.16
C ALA A 127 2.06 -3.40 7.50
N PHE A 128 1.28 -2.36 7.24
CA PHE A 128 0.03 -2.46 6.49
C PHE A 128 0.25 -3.04 5.09
N VAL A 129 1.20 -2.49 4.32
CA VAL A 129 1.52 -2.94 2.95
C VAL A 129 1.83 -4.43 2.91
N LYS A 130 2.59 -4.92 3.88
CA LYS A 130 2.94 -6.34 3.99
C LYS A 130 1.79 -7.22 4.48
N ALA A 131 1.06 -6.80 5.52
CA ALA A 131 -0.06 -7.55 6.10
C ALA A 131 -1.22 -7.71 5.11
N PHE A 132 -1.64 -6.60 4.48
CA PHE A 132 -2.78 -6.55 3.56
C PHE A 132 -2.40 -6.89 2.12
N LYS A 133 -1.11 -6.94 1.78
CA LYS A 133 -0.58 -7.21 0.43
C LYS A 133 -1.11 -6.21 -0.62
N VAL A 134 -1.18 -4.95 -0.21
CA VAL A 134 -1.71 -3.82 -0.98
C VAL A 134 -0.63 -2.74 -1.08
N ASP A 135 -0.34 -2.30 -2.31
CA ASP A 135 0.56 -1.17 -2.54
C ASP A 135 -0.05 0.10 -1.95
N VAL A 136 0.75 0.91 -1.25
CA VAL A 136 0.31 2.19 -0.68
C VAL A 136 1.15 3.32 -1.25
N THR A 137 0.51 4.27 -1.95
CA THR A 137 1.13 5.56 -2.26
C THR A 137 0.77 6.58 -1.19
N VAL A 138 1.79 7.13 -0.54
CA VAL A 138 1.69 8.28 0.35
C VAL A 138 2.01 9.54 -0.45
N TRP A 139 1.02 10.43 -0.56
CA TRP A 139 1.14 11.72 -1.22
C TRP A 139 1.40 12.82 -0.19
N CYS A 140 2.50 13.53 -0.34
CA CYS A 140 2.79 14.79 0.35
C CYS A 140 2.49 15.96 -0.60
N PRO A 141 2.46 17.22 -0.13
CA PRO A 141 2.09 18.37 -0.98
C PRO A 141 2.88 18.48 -2.28
N THR A 142 4.20 18.21 -2.24
CA THR A 142 5.14 18.41 -3.36
C THR A 142 5.82 17.13 -3.86
N TRP A 143 5.61 15.98 -3.21
CA TRP A 143 6.24 14.70 -3.55
C TRP A 143 5.36 13.52 -3.15
N LYS A 144 5.66 12.32 -3.64
CA LYS A 144 4.97 11.09 -3.23
C LYS A 144 5.96 9.94 -3.11
N THR A 145 5.61 8.92 -2.34
CA THR A 145 6.34 7.64 -2.30
C THR A 145 5.35 6.48 -2.40
N THR A 146 5.74 5.38 -3.05
CA THR A 146 4.94 4.15 -3.10
C THR A 146 5.67 3.03 -2.38
N LEU A 147 5.00 2.43 -1.41
CA LEU A 147 5.44 1.21 -0.75
C LEU A 147 4.74 0.03 -1.43
N HIS A 148 5.52 -0.86 -2.04
CA HIS A 148 5.00 -1.99 -2.81
C HIS A 148 4.87 -3.26 -1.96
N ALA A 149 3.78 -3.98 -2.16
CA ALA A 149 3.63 -5.34 -1.66
C ALA A 149 4.53 -6.31 -2.46
N VAL A 150 4.98 -7.36 -1.77
CA VAL A 150 6.03 -8.27 -2.28
C VAL A 150 5.63 -8.97 -3.60
N ASN A 151 6.62 -9.15 -4.49
CA ASN A 151 6.63 -9.91 -5.77
C ASN A 151 6.35 -9.17 -7.10
N GLY A 152 6.14 -7.84 -7.14
CA GLY A 152 6.15 -7.08 -8.40
C GLY A 152 5.10 -7.51 -9.45
N ARG A 153 4.14 -8.35 -9.05
CA ARG A 153 2.96 -8.72 -9.81
C ARG A 153 1.83 -7.82 -9.33
N TYR A 154 1.76 -6.65 -9.95
CA TYR A 154 0.81 -5.57 -9.69
C TYR A 154 -0.50 -6.05 -9.03
N SER A 155 -0.67 -5.74 -7.75
CA SER A 155 -2.02 -5.66 -7.20
C SER A 155 -2.77 -4.60 -8.02
N ARG A 156 -3.96 -4.95 -8.55
CA ARG A 156 -4.84 -3.91 -9.13
C ARG A 156 -5.44 -2.99 -8.07
N ASN A 157 -5.34 -3.38 -6.80
CA ASN A 157 -5.83 -2.64 -5.66
C ASN A 157 -4.63 -1.93 -5.02
N GLN A 158 -4.46 -0.66 -5.38
CA GLN A 158 -3.50 0.27 -4.80
C GLN A 158 -4.26 1.24 -3.91
N SER A 159 -3.78 1.43 -2.67
CA SER A 159 -4.31 2.42 -1.75
C SER A 159 -3.54 3.73 -1.91
N HIS A 160 -4.25 4.85 -1.88
CA HIS A 160 -3.66 6.19 -1.92
C HIS A 160 -4.09 6.98 -0.67
N ILE A 161 -3.11 7.43 0.11
CA ILE A 161 -3.31 8.27 1.28
C ILE A 161 -2.47 9.53 1.15
N ALA A 162 -2.95 10.64 1.73
CA ALA A 162 -2.25 11.91 1.75
C ALA A 162 -1.72 12.19 3.16
N PHE A 163 -0.54 12.79 3.27
CA PHE A 163 0.05 13.22 4.54
C PHE A 163 0.42 14.70 4.50
N ASN A 164 -0.18 15.49 5.39
CA ASN A 164 0.21 16.87 5.63
C ASN A 164 1.21 16.89 6.80
N GLY A 165 2.43 17.36 6.53
CA GLY A 165 3.50 17.45 7.53
C GLY A 165 3.26 18.50 8.61
N ASP A 166 2.72 19.67 8.27
CA ASP A 166 2.44 20.76 9.22
C ASP A 166 1.30 20.40 10.17
N ALA A 167 0.25 19.76 9.65
CA ALA A 167 -0.86 19.23 10.45
C ALA A 167 -0.54 17.87 11.12
N CYS A 168 0.54 17.20 10.71
CA CYS A 168 0.89 15.82 11.09
C CYS A 168 -0.28 14.84 10.89
N HIS A 169 -1.05 15.02 9.81
CA HIS A 169 -2.37 14.38 9.61
C HIS A 169 -2.44 13.58 8.32
N TYR A 170 -3.09 12.41 8.38
CA TYR A 170 -3.38 11.57 7.22
C TYR A 170 -4.80 11.75 6.72
N SER A 171 -4.96 11.92 5.41
CA SER A 171 -6.26 11.89 4.72
C SER A 171 -6.32 10.74 3.71
N SER A 172 -7.53 10.30 3.38
CA SER A 172 -7.73 9.39 2.26
C SER A 172 -7.65 10.19 0.95
N VAL A 173 -7.23 9.57 -0.15
CA VAL A 173 -7.26 10.17 -1.49
C VAL A 173 -8.40 9.56 -2.30
N ARG A 174 -9.06 10.35 -3.15
CA ARG A 174 -10.10 9.89 -4.09
C ARG A 174 -9.96 10.60 -5.43
N ASN A 175 -10.63 10.12 -6.47
CA ASN A 175 -10.73 10.88 -7.73
C ASN A 175 -11.56 12.15 -7.50
N VAL A 176 -11.20 13.26 -8.15
CA VAL A 176 -11.93 14.54 -8.06
C VAL A 176 -13.39 14.43 -8.51
N ASN A 177 -13.68 13.54 -9.48
CA ASN A 177 -15.02 13.29 -10.02
C ASN A 177 -15.73 12.09 -9.36
N GLY A 178 -15.20 11.56 -8.26
CA GLY A 178 -15.77 10.43 -7.53
C GLY A 178 -15.36 9.03 -8.05
N PRO A 179 -15.91 7.96 -7.47
CA PRO A 179 -17.02 7.95 -6.51
C PRO A 179 -16.66 8.52 -5.13
N PHE A 180 -17.55 9.35 -4.57
CA PHE A 180 -17.39 9.97 -3.26
C PHE A 180 -17.76 9.04 -2.08
N TYR A 181 -18.46 7.94 -2.37
CA TYR A 181 -18.93 6.93 -1.43
C TYR A 181 -18.55 5.53 -1.94
N GLY A 182 -18.47 4.54 -1.05
CA GLY A 182 -17.97 3.21 -1.41
C GLY A 182 -16.48 3.25 -1.79
N LEU A 183 -15.99 2.20 -2.45
CA LEU A 183 -14.57 2.06 -2.79
C LEU A 183 -14.07 3.23 -3.65
N PRO A 184 -12.89 3.83 -3.36
CA PRO A 184 -12.37 4.99 -4.08
C PRO A 184 -12.20 4.85 -5.60
N ALA A 185 -12.04 3.62 -6.10
CA ALA A 185 -11.89 3.29 -7.52
C ALA A 185 -10.91 4.20 -8.27
N ILE A 186 -9.72 4.39 -7.68
CA ILE A 186 -8.72 5.33 -8.21
C ILE A 186 -8.15 4.81 -9.53
N THR A 187 -8.17 5.67 -10.55
CA THR A 187 -7.66 5.35 -11.89
C THR A 187 -6.25 5.89 -12.14
N TYR A 188 -5.55 6.28 -11.07
CA TYR A 188 -4.19 6.80 -11.14
C TYR A 188 -3.22 5.73 -11.66
N VAL A 189 -2.37 6.11 -12.61
CA VAL A 189 -1.24 5.31 -13.09
C VAL A 189 -0.04 6.23 -13.05
N ASP A 190 1.01 5.87 -12.32
CA ASP A 190 2.24 6.69 -12.36
C ASP A 190 2.92 6.64 -13.73
N GLU A 191 3.63 7.73 -14.05
CA GLU A 191 4.18 7.91 -15.39
C GLU A 191 5.24 6.84 -15.73
N GLU A 192 5.96 6.33 -14.73
CA GLU A 192 6.92 5.23 -14.90
C GLU A 192 6.21 3.92 -15.30
N SER A 193 5.15 3.55 -14.58
CA SER A 193 4.29 2.41 -14.93
C SER A 193 3.59 2.61 -16.28
N ARG A 194 3.21 3.84 -16.63
CA ARG A 194 2.63 4.19 -17.93
C ARG A 194 3.64 3.99 -19.06
N ILE A 195 4.87 4.46 -18.89
CA ILE A 195 5.99 4.26 -19.82
C ILE A 195 6.30 2.76 -19.98
N ASP A 196 6.33 2.00 -18.89
CA ASP A 196 6.60 0.56 -18.93
C ASP A 196 5.46 -0.25 -19.56
N LEU A 197 4.20 0.15 -19.35
CA LEU A 197 3.06 -0.42 -20.06
C LEU A 197 3.13 -0.13 -21.57
N LEU A 198 3.53 1.09 -21.95
CA LEU A 198 3.78 1.46 -23.35
C LEU A 198 4.94 0.69 -23.98
N ARG A 199 6.01 0.38 -23.22
CA ARG A 199 7.12 -0.50 -23.65
C ARG A 199 6.65 -1.95 -23.86
N LYS A 200 5.91 -2.52 -22.90
CA LYS A 200 5.37 -3.90 -22.93
C LYS A 200 4.34 -4.11 -24.06
N THR A 201 3.49 -3.13 -24.33
CA THR A 201 2.52 -3.20 -25.43
C THR A 201 3.19 -3.11 -26.81
N LYS A 202 4.20 -2.25 -26.99
CA LYS A 202 4.99 -2.16 -28.24
C LYS A 202 5.71 -3.47 -28.56
N THR A 203 6.41 -4.09 -27.59
CA THR A 203 7.09 -5.40 -27.78
C THR A 203 6.10 -6.53 -28.06
N THR A 204 4.93 -6.53 -27.41
CA THR A 204 3.87 -7.52 -27.70
C THR A 204 3.30 -7.36 -29.10
N LYS A 205 3.13 -6.13 -29.59
CA LYS A 205 2.66 -5.85 -30.97
C LYS A 205 3.70 -6.30 -32.01
N GLN A 206 4.99 -6.03 -31.79
CA GLN A 206 6.09 -6.49 -32.65
C GLN A 206 6.19 -8.03 -32.73
N ARG A 207 6.00 -8.73 -31.60
CA ARG A 207 5.96 -10.20 -31.59
C ARG A 207 4.78 -10.76 -32.37
N LYS A 208 3.59 -10.12 -32.31
CA LYS A 208 2.42 -10.54 -33.11
C LYS A 208 2.60 -10.29 -34.61
N THR A 209 3.28 -9.22 -35.03
CA THR A 209 3.56 -8.99 -36.47
C THR A 209 4.55 -9.98 -37.07
N LEU A 210 5.48 -10.52 -36.26
CA LEU A 210 6.46 -11.53 -36.72
C LEU A 210 5.90 -12.97 -36.75
N ALA A 211 4.79 -13.25 -36.07
CA ALA A 211 4.13 -14.55 -36.08
C ALA A 211 3.05 -14.69 -37.18
N GLY A 212 2.88 -13.66 -38.03
CA GLY A 212 1.78 -13.51 -38.98
C GLY A 212 2.11 -13.87 -40.43
N SER A 213 2.74 -15.02 -40.68
CA SER A 213 2.85 -15.59 -42.03
C SER A 213 2.56 -17.09 -41.99
N PRO A 214 1.40 -17.56 -42.48
CA PRO A 214 1.17 -18.98 -42.66
C PRO A 214 2.04 -19.48 -43.82
N ALA A 215 2.97 -20.39 -43.54
CA ALA A 215 3.67 -21.11 -44.59
C ALA A 215 2.64 -21.91 -45.41
N VAL A 216 2.58 -21.65 -46.72
CA VAL A 216 1.72 -22.41 -47.64
C VAL A 216 2.30 -23.81 -47.80
N VAL A 217 1.81 -24.75 -46.99
CA VAL A 217 2.15 -26.16 -47.12
C VAL A 217 1.29 -26.76 -48.23
N LEU A 218 1.92 -27.13 -49.34
CA LEU A 218 1.29 -27.79 -50.47
C LEU A 218 0.72 -29.17 -50.06
N SER A 219 -0.50 -29.45 -50.50
CA SER A 219 -1.24 -30.66 -50.15
C SER A 219 -0.76 -31.90 -50.93
N GLY A 220 0.06 -32.74 -50.28
CA GLY A 220 0.37 -34.09 -50.74
C GLY A 220 -0.62 -35.12 -50.17
N THR A 221 -1.39 -35.79 -51.01
CA THR A 221 -2.31 -36.87 -50.58
C THR A 221 -1.63 -38.24 -50.61
N LYS A 222 -1.79 -39.05 -49.54
CA LYS A 222 -2.34 -40.43 -49.60
C LYS A 222 -2.29 -41.23 -48.28
N SER A 223 -3.43 -41.85 -47.99
CA SER A 223 -3.59 -43.25 -47.50
C SER A 223 -3.10 -43.69 -46.11
N LYS A 224 -4.09 -43.87 -45.22
CA LYS A 224 -4.30 -44.94 -44.22
C LYS A 224 -3.15 -45.94 -43.95
N LEU A 225 -2.88 -46.17 -42.66
CA LEU A 225 -2.93 -47.54 -42.10
C LEU A 225 -3.45 -47.51 -40.65
N THR A 226 -4.13 -48.58 -40.22
CA THR A 226 -4.79 -48.69 -38.91
C THR A 226 -4.13 -49.78 -38.08
N VAL A 227 -3.72 -49.49 -36.84
CA VAL A 227 -3.36 -50.52 -35.84
C VAL A 227 -3.96 -50.15 -34.47
N ARG A 228 -4.68 -51.11 -33.88
CA ARG A 228 -5.17 -51.10 -32.49
C ARG A 228 -4.11 -51.72 -31.57
N SER A 229 -3.89 -51.16 -30.38
CA SER A 229 -3.44 -51.95 -29.22
C SER A 229 -3.73 -51.32 -27.85
N LYS A 230 -4.61 -52.01 -27.10
CA LYS A 230 -4.58 -52.29 -25.65
C LYS A 230 -4.07 -51.21 -24.66
N GLN A 231 -5.05 -50.49 -24.09
CA GLN A 231 -5.35 -50.44 -22.66
C GLN A 231 -4.41 -51.18 -21.67
N THR A 232 -3.80 -50.44 -20.74
CA THR A 232 -3.41 -50.89 -19.38
C THR A 232 -3.81 -49.83 -18.34
N ARG A 233 -3.81 -50.20 -17.05
CA ARG A 233 -4.57 -49.53 -15.97
C ARG A 233 -3.76 -49.53 -14.66
N SER A 234 -3.56 -48.37 -14.05
CA SER A 234 -3.10 -48.17 -12.65
C SER A 234 -3.50 -46.74 -12.23
N SER A 235 -4.54 -46.54 -11.41
CA SER A 235 -4.55 -46.64 -9.93
C SER A 235 -3.89 -45.45 -9.22
N GLU A 236 -4.76 -44.60 -8.64
CA GLU A 236 -4.65 -44.01 -7.28
C GLU A 236 -3.39 -43.21 -6.87
N ASP A 237 -3.56 -41.90 -6.64
CA ASP A 237 -3.54 -41.29 -5.28
C ASP A 237 -3.86 -39.78 -5.40
N ARG A 238 -5.01 -39.35 -4.85
CA ARG A 238 -5.26 -37.93 -4.54
C ARG A 238 -6.09 -37.81 -3.26
N ARG A 239 -5.39 -37.48 -2.18
CA ARG A 239 -5.93 -37.25 -0.85
C ARG A 239 -6.78 -35.98 -0.79
N GLU A 240 -7.67 -35.98 0.19
CA GLU A 240 -8.76 -35.02 0.34
C GLU A 240 -8.32 -33.69 0.96
N HIS A 241 -9.09 -32.64 0.68
CA HIS A 241 -9.01 -31.35 1.39
C HIS A 241 -10.16 -31.26 2.42
N PRO A 242 -9.90 -30.96 3.71
CA PRO A 242 -10.96 -30.68 4.66
C PRO A 242 -11.44 -29.22 4.57
N ASN A 243 -12.76 -29.04 4.37
CA ASN A 243 -13.45 -27.77 4.63
C ASN A 243 -13.51 -27.49 6.13
N TRP A 244 -13.48 -26.23 6.54
CA TRP A 244 -13.89 -25.82 7.90
C TRP A 244 -14.98 -24.74 7.84
N THR A 245 -16.18 -25.07 8.30
CA THR A 245 -17.33 -24.17 8.42
C THR A 245 -18.00 -24.32 9.79
N THR A 246 -17.99 -23.23 10.57
CA THR A 246 -18.99 -22.82 11.59
C THR A 246 -19.51 -23.81 12.67
N LYS A 247 -19.13 -23.52 13.93
CA LYS A 247 -20.00 -23.26 15.12
C LYS A 247 -19.54 -21.92 15.73
N ARG A 248 -20.26 -21.14 16.56
CA ARG A 248 -21.62 -21.15 17.14
C ARG A 248 -22.03 -22.21 18.19
N GLU A 249 -21.72 -21.87 19.45
CA GLU A 249 -22.42 -22.12 20.74
C GLU A 249 -22.01 -20.88 21.59
N GLU A 250 -22.82 -20.09 22.27
CA GLU A 250 -24.09 -20.27 22.99
C GLU A 250 -23.98 -21.10 24.28
N ARG A 251 -23.45 -20.44 25.31
CA ARG A 251 -23.84 -20.55 26.73
C ARG A 251 -23.37 -19.32 27.51
#